data_AF-A0AAV2LSQ3-F1
#
_entry.id   AF-A0AAV2LSQ3-F1
#
_cell.length_a   1.000
_cell.length_b   1.000
_cell.length_c   1.000
_cell.angle_alpha   90.00
_cell.angle_beta   90.00
_cell.angle_gamma   90.00
#
_symmetry.space_group_name_H-M   'P 1'
#
loop_
_entity.id
_entity.type
_entity.pdbx_description
1 polymer ?
#
loop_
_entity_poly.entity_id
_entity_poly.type
_entity_poly.pdbx_seq_one_letter_code
_entity_poly.pdbx_strand_id
1 'polypeptide(L)'
;MNGPYQTGDVYKCSLNGSGCTKLNLGRISLTNVSERKDKMRLGMTLASNPRDNSFVACGPLWSYECGSSYYSTGICSRVNASFKFSRTIAPAFQRCETYMDIMIVLDGSNSIYPWFEVQAFLINILQKFYVGPGQIQVGVVQYGEKVVHEFQLNDYKSVEEVVKRARSINQRGGEETNTALGINTARLEGFKHGSRRGAKKVMIVITDGESHDSPDLQQAIEESEKEGITRYAIAVLGYYNRRGINPEAFLNEIRYIASDPDDKHFFNVTDESALKDIVDALGERIFSLEGTSKNGTAFGLQMSQAGFSAHTVEVSPGKSTVSRLDLPQVQRVHGVRLVLVPQVQGVHGVRLGLVLSPGSPHV
;
A
#
# COMPACT_ATOMS: atom_id res chain seq x y z
N MET A 1 24.90 10.77 -1.57
CA MET A 1 25.73 10.27 -0.45
C MET A 1 26.03 8.80 -0.71
N ASN A 2 27.17 8.48 -1.35
CA ASN A 2 27.54 7.11 -1.75
C ASN A 2 28.56 6.51 -0.78
N GLY A 3 28.10 6.05 0.39
CA GLY A 3 28.87 5.14 1.24
C GLY A 3 28.56 3.67 0.87
N PRO A 4 29.49 2.72 1.05
CA PRO A 4 29.19 1.31 0.81
C PRO A 4 28.11 0.83 1.78
N TYR A 5 26.99 0.33 1.24
CA TYR A 5 25.86 -0.20 2.03
C TYR A 5 26.35 -1.19 3.09
N GLN A 6 26.05 -0.93 4.37
CA GLN A 6 26.53 -1.76 5.47
C GLN A 6 25.51 -2.87 5.79
N THR A 7 25.55 -3.95 5.02
CA THR A 7 24.57 -5.04 5.12
C THR A 7 24.79 -5.98 6.32
N GLY A 8 26.00 -6.02 6.88
CA GLY A 8 26.50 -7.16 7.67
C GLY A 8 27.00 -8.29 6.75
N ASP A 9 27.84 -9.18 7.29
CA ASP A 9 28.35 -10.36 6.55
C ASP A 9 28.85 -11.46 7.49
N VAL A 10 29.09 -12.64 6.93
CA VAL A 10 29.61 -13.83 7.62
C VAL A 10 31.04 -14.09 7.14
N TYR A 11 31.90 -14.51 8.06
CA TYR A 11 33.29 -14.83 7.78
C TYR A 11 33.57 -16.31 8.03
N LYS A 12 34.38 -16.90 7.16
CA LYS A 12 34.99 -18.22 7.37
C LYS A 12 36.41 -18.01 7.88
N CYS A 13 36.69 -18.48 9.10
CA CYS A 13 38.02 -18.40 9.70
C CYS A 13 38.70 -19.77 9.71
N SER A 14 39.99 -19.79 9.41
CA SER A 14 40.81 -20.99 9.59
C SER A 14 41.03 -21.25 11.08
N LEU A 15 40.89 -22.51 11.52
CA LEU A 15 41.15 -22.90 12.92
C LEU A 15 42.63 -22.73 13.30
N ASN A 16 43.52 -22.75 12.32
CA ASN A 16 44.97 -22.60 12.53
C ASN A 16 45.41 -21.12 12.61
N GLY A 17 44.47 -20.17 12.70
CA GLY A 17 44.76 -18.74 12.86
C GLY A 17 45.17 -18.00 11.58
N SER A 18 45.14 -18.66 10.41
CA SER A 18 45.62 -18.11 9.12
C SER A 18 44.66 -17.11 8.44
N GLY A 19 43.84 -16.40 9.22
CA GLY A 19 42.93 -15.35 8.74
C GLY A 19 41.49 -15.80 8.47
N CYS A 20 40.63 -14.79 8.27
CA CYS A 20 39.20 -14.94 8.02
C CYS A 20 38.84 -14.36 6.65
N THR A 21 38.08 -15.12 5.87
CA THR A 21 37.61 -14.71 4.54
C THR A 21 36.12 -14.41 4.58
N LYS A 22 35.73 -13.26 4.02
CA LYS A 22 34.34 -12.81 3.93
C LYS A 22 33.55 -13.62 2.90
N LEU A 23 32.34 -14.05 3.23
CA LEU A 23 31.50 -14.90 2.37
C LEU A 23 30.65 -14.13 1.35
N ASN A 24 30.52 -12.80 1.48
CA ASN A 24 29.80 -11.93 0.54
C ASN A 24 28.33 -12.33 0.32
N LEU A 25 27.67 -12.84 1.36
CA LEU A 25 26.28 -13.30 1.29
C LEU A 25 25.27 -12.14 1.12
N GLY A 26 25.67 -10.89 1.39
CA GLY A 26 24.80 -9.71 1.24
C GLY A 26 24.52 -9.28 -0.21
N ARG A 27 25.20 -9.87 -1.21
CA ARG A 27 25.05 -9.50 -2.63
C ARG A 27 23.83 -10.12 -3.32
N ILE A 28 23.17 -11.07 -2.68
CA ILE A 28 22.04 -11.81 -3.27
C ILE A 28 20.78 -10.94 -3.21
N SER A 29 20.08 -10.80 -4.34
CA SER A 29 18.86 -9.99 -4.48
C SER A 29 17.66 -10.84 -4.86
N LEU A 30 16.49 -10.45 -4.37
CA LEU A 30 15.21 -10.92 -4.91
C LEU A 30 14.87 -10.13 -6.18
N THR A 31 14.31 -10.83 -7.18
CA THR A 31 13.85 -10.20 -8.44
C THR A 31 12.50 -9.52 -8.23
N ASN A 32 12.27 -8.38 -8.90
CA ASN A 32 11.02 -7.60 -8.88
C ASN A 32 10.68 -6.96 -7.52
N VAL A 33 11.70 -6.55 -6.76
CA VAL A 33 11.54 -5.88 -5.46
C VAL A 33 12.57 -4.76 -5.35
N SER A 34 12.16 -3.57 -4.87
CA SER A 34 13.10 -2.51 -4.49
C SER A 34 13.66 -2.82 -3.10
N GLU A 35 14.84 -3.41 -3.04
CA GLU A 35 15.44 -3.88 -1.79
C GLU A 35 16.19 -2.77 -1.05
N ARG A 36 16.02 -2.71 0.26
CA ARG A 36 16.79 -1.85 1.17
C ARG A 36 17.62 -2.72 2.09
N LYS A 37 18.86 -2.98 1.65
CA LYS A 37 19.81 -3.86 2.34
C LYS A 37 20.68 -3.14 3.37
N ASP A 38 20.63 -1.81 3.43
CA ASP A 38 21.40 -1.07 4.41
C ASP A 38 21.00 -1.47 5.83
N LYS A 39 21.99 -1.78 6.66
CA LYS A 39 21.80 -2.22 8.05
C LYS A 39 20.90 -3.44 8.21
N MET A 40 20.82 -4.33 7.21
CA MET A 40 20.01 -5.55 7.31
C MET A 40 20.49 -6.57 8.38
N ARG A 41 21.66 -6.32 9.00
CA ARG A 41 22.28 -7.13 10.06
C ARG A 41 22.47 -8.59 9.64
N LEU A 42 22.92 -8.82 8.41
CA LEU A 42 23.24 -10.16 7.94
C LEU A 42 24.34 -10.79 8.81
N GLY A 43 24.08 -12.03 9.23
CA GLY A 43 24.96 -12.77 10.13
C GLY A 43 24.62 -12.59 11.62
N MET A 44 23.58 -11.83 11.96
CA MET A 44 23.11 -11.72 13.35
C MET A 44 22.60 -13.05 13.89
N THR A 45 22.07 -13.91 13.00
CA THR A 45 21.60 -15.24 13.35
C THR A 45 22.23 -16.27 12.43
N LEU A 46 22.86 -17.28 13.03
CA LEU A 46 23.49 -18.40 12.36
C LEU A 46 22.95 -19.70 12.94
N ALA A 47 22.55 -20.64 12.08
CA ALA A 47 22.10 -21.97 12.49
C ALA A 47 22.75 -23.03 11.61
N SER A 48 23.57 -23.89 12.21
CA SER A 48 24.19 -25.03 11.53
C SER A 48 23.22 -26.21 11.40
N ASN A 49 23.40 -27.00 10.36
CA ASN A 49 22.77 -28.29 10.17
C ASN A 49 23.84 -29.39 10.24
N PRO A 50 23.88 -30.18 11.32
CA PRO A 50 24.92 -31.18 11.52
C PRO A 50 24.85 -32.36 10.54
N ARG A 51 23.70 -32.59 9.87
CA ARG A 51 23.55 -33.73 8.94
C ARG A 51 24.29 -33.54 7.61
N ASP A 52 24.29 -32.32 7.08
CA ASP A 52 24.88 -32.01 5.76
C ASP A 52 25.96 -30.92 5.83
N ASN A 53 26.38 -30.55 7.05
CA ASN A 53 27.35 -29.50 7.33
C ASN A 53 27.01 -28.14 6.66
N SER A 54 25.74 -27.93 6.31
CA SER A 54 25.26 -26.64 5.83
C SER A 54 24.95 -25.73 7.02
N PHE A 55 24.78 -24.44 6.76
CA PHE A 55 24.26 -23.50 7.74
C PHE A 55 23.35 -22.48 7.08
N VAL A 56 22.53 -21.82 7.89
CA VAL A 56 21.69 -20.70 7.49
C VAL A 56 22.22 -19.45 8.18
N ALA A 57 22.37 -18.37 7.41
CA ALA A 57 22.70 -17.04 7.91
C ALA A 57 21.58 -16.07 7.60
N CYS A 58 21.07 -15.38 8.62
CA CYS A 58 19.93 -14.47 8.49
C CYS A 58 20.32 -13.01 8.73
N GLY A 59 19.62 -12.13 8.04
CA GLY A 59 19.57 -10.69 8.26
C GLY A 59 18.11 -10.28 8.49
N PRO A 60 17.63 -10.24 9.74
CA PRO A 60 16.21 -10.02 10.02
C PRO A 60 15.75 -8.59 9.77
N LEU A 61 16.68 -7.63 9.65
CA LEU A 61 16.37 -6.25 9.25
C LEU A 61 16.48 -6.04 7.73
N TRP A 62 16.58 -7.11 6.95
CA TRP A 62 16.39 -6.99 5.52
C TRP A 62 14.99 -6.46 5.25
N SER A 63 14.92 -5.42 4.44
CA SER A 63 13.70 -4.71 4.14
C SER A 63 13.57 -4.46 2.64
N TYR A 64 12.33 -4.24 2.22
CA TYR A 64 12.00 -3.84 0.86
C TYR A 64 10.92 -2.76 0.88
N GLU A 65 10.90 -1.98 -0.18
CA GLU A 65 9.93 -0.90 -0.35
C GLU A 65 8.66 -1.45 -1.01
N CYS A 66 7.52 -1.05 -0.46
CA CYS A 66 6.19 -1.24 -1.01
C CYS A 66 5.46 0.10 -0.98
N GLY A 67 5.35 0.77 -2.14
CA GLY A 67 4.81 2.12 -2.19
C GLY A 67 5.65 3.10 -1.36
N SER A 68 5.02 3.73 -0.38
CA SER A 68 5.64 4.63 0.59
C SER A 68 6.20 3.91 1.83
N SER A 69 5.86 2.63 1.99
CA SER A 69 6.12 1.84 3.19
C SER A 69 7.36 0.95 3.05
N TYR A 70 8.00 0.67 4.18
CA TYR A 70 9.14 -0.24 4.27
C TYR A 70 8.76 -1.50 5.06
N TYR A 71 8.82 -2.66 4.40
CA TYR A 71 8.51 -3.94 5.04
C TYR A 71 9.79 -4.65 5.47
N SER A 72 10.00 -4.73 6.78
CA SER A 72 11.15 -5.41 7.40
C SER A 72 10.80 -6.85 7.75
N THR A 73 10.77 -7.71 6.73
CA THR A 73 10.36 -9.11 6.87
C THR A 73 11.51 -10.06 7.19
N GLY A 74 12.76 -9.62 6.99
CA GLY A 74 13.95 -10.46 7.15
C GLY A 74 14.20 -11.42 5.99
N ILE A 75 15.47 -11.79 5.82
CA ILE A 75 15.94 -12.72 4.78
C ILE A 75 17.03 -13.63 5.33
N CYS A 76 17.10 -14.86 4.84
CA CYS A 76 18.16 -15.79 5.17
C CYS A 76 18.79 -16.41 3.93
N SER A 77 20.07 -16.75 4.03
CA SER A 77 20.83 -17.46 3.02
C SER A 77 21.24 -18.82 3.57
N ARG A 78 20.88 -19.90 2.88
CA ARG A 78 21.44 -21.23 3.13
C ARG A 78 22.78 -21.33 2.42
N VAL A 79 23.79 -21.81 3.14
CA VAL A 79 25.15 -22.01 2.67
C VAL A 79 25.51 -23.47 2.86
N ASN A 80 26.09 -24.10 1.84
CA ASN A 80 26.46 -25.51 1.89
C ASN A 80 27.79 -25.73 2.64
N ALA A 81 28.18 -27.00 2.80
CA ALA A 81 29.44 -27.40 3.46
C ALA A 81 30.71 -26.79 2.84
N SER A 82 30.66 -26.39 1.56
CA SER A 82 31.77 -25.72 0.87
C SER A 82 31.77 -24.20 1.03
N PHE A 83 30.96 -23.66 1.96
CA PHE A 83 30.79 -22.23 2.18
C PHE A 83 30.29 -21.46 0.95
N LYS A 84 29.58 -22.14 0.05
CA LYS A 84 28.94 -21.51 -1.12
C LYS A 84 27.46 -21.31 -0.85
N PHE A 85 26.96 -20.15 -1.29
CA PHE A 85 25.53 -19.88 -1.30
C PHE A 85 24.78 -21.00 -2.05
N SER A 86 23.66 -21.43 -1.48
CA SER A 86 22.82 -22.48 -2.03
C SER A 86 21.42 -21.98 -2.38
N ARG A 87 20.73 -21.32 -1.44
CA ARG A 87 19.38 -20.79 -1.67
C ARG A 87 19.05 -19.65 -0.72
N THR A 88 18.15 -18.77 -1.16
CA THR A 88 17.52 -17.75 -0.33
C THR A 88 16.30 -18.33 0.37
N ILE A 89 16.07 -17.92 1.62
CA ILE A 89 14.91 -18.28 2.43
C ILE A 89 14.31 -16.98 2.96
N ALA A 90 13.11 -16.66 2.51
CA ALA A 90 12.38 -15.45 2.91
C ALA A 90 10.91 -15.85 3.20
N PRO A 91 10.62 -16.47 4.35
CA PRO A 91 9.33 -17.11 4.59
C PRO A 91 8.20 -16.09 4.82
N ALA A 92 8.57 -14.89 5.27
CA ALA A 92 7.67 -13.76 5.47
C ALA A 92 7.71 -12.74 4.34
N PHE A 93 8.48 -13.02 3.28
CA PHE A 93 8.39 -12.22 2.08
C PHE A 93 6.99 -12.39 1.51
N GLN A 94 6.24 -11.31 1.58
CA GLN A 94 5.01 -11.15 0.84
C GLN A 94 5.37 -10.27 -0.35
N ARG A 95 4.93 -10.64 -1.55
CA ARG A 95 4.88 -9.61 -2.60
C ARG A 95 4.05 -8.48 -2.03
N CYS A 96 4.51 -7.23 -2.19
CA CYS A 96 3.70 -6.06 -1.86
C CYS A 96 2.27 -6.35 -2.34
N GLU A 97 1.27 -6.12 -1.49
CA GLU A 97 -0.12 -6.17 -1.94
C GLU A 97 -0.28 -5.09 -3.00
N THR A 98 -0.03 -5.55 -4.22
CA THR A 98 -0.30 -5.02 -5.54
C THR A 98 -0.41 -3.50 -5.65
N TYR A 99 0.54 -2.95 -6.40
CA TYR A 99 0.48 -1.66 -7.07
C TYR A 99 -0.95 -1.17 -7.32
N MET A 100 -1.29 0.07 -6.96
CA MET A 100 -2.65 0.60 -7.08
C MET A 100 -2.89 1.26 -8.43
N ASP A 101 -4.08 1.05 -8.98
CA ASP A 101 -4.59 1.82 -10.11
C ASP A 101 -5.69 2.73 -9.58
N ILE A 102 -5.52 4.04 -9.73
CA ILE A 102 -6.44 5.06 -9.21
C ILE A 102 -7.12 5.76 -10.38
N MET A 103 -8.45 5.72 -10.45
CA MET A 103 -9.24 6.54 -11.38
C MET A 103 -9.90 7.68 -10.60
N ILE A 104 -9.56 8.92 -10.94
CA ILE A 104 -10.21 10.11 -10.37
C ILE A 104 -11.32 10.55 -11.34
N VAL A 105 -12.54 10.62 -10.83
CA VAL A 105 -13.76 10.98 -11.55
C VAL A 105 -14.18 12.36 -11.08
N LEU A 106 -13.87 13.37 -11.89
CA LEU A 106 -14.04 14.79 -11.56
C LEU A 106 -15.32 15.34 -12.18
N ASP A 107 -16.21 15.85 -11.35
CA ASP A 107 -17.31 16.69 -11.82
C ASP A 107 -16.73 18.00 -12.38
N GLY A 108 -17.01 18.24 -13.65
CA GLY A 108 -16.65 19.45 -14.40
C GLY A 108 -17.88 20.19 -14.92
N SER A 109 -19.07 19.91 -14.40
CA SER A 109 -20.32 20.60 -14.72
C SER A 109 -20.26 22.10 -14.35
N ASN A 110 -21.26 22.87 -14.79
CA ASN A 110 -21.28 24.32 -14.59
C ASN A 110 -21.51 24.77 -13.12
N SER A 111 -21.94 23.88 -12.22
CA SER A 111 -22.12 24.19 -10.79
C SER A 111 -20.79 24.38 -10.06
N ILE A 112 -19.78 23.61 -10.46
CA ILE A 112 -18.43 23.66 -9.91
C ILE A 112 -17.84 25.04 -10.16
N TYR A 113 -17.67 25.81 -9.08
CA TYR A 113 -17.08 27.13 -9.16
C TYR A 113 -16.44 27.57 -7.84
N PRO A 114 -15.15 27.97 -7.84
CA PRO A 114 -14.29 28.11 -9.01
C PRO A 114 -13.48 26.84 -9.34
N TRP A 115 -13.35 26.49 -10.62
CA TRP A 115 -12.64 25.28 -11.09
C TRP A 115 -11.20 25.14 -10.57
N PHE A 116 -10.50 26.27 -10.37
CA PHE A 116 -9.09 26.22 -9.95
C PHE A 116 -8.89 25.55 -8.59
N GLU A 117 -9.90 25.53 -7.72
CA GLU A 117 -9.83 24.85 -6.42
C GLU A 117 -9.88 23.32 -6.58
N VAL A 118 -10.76 22.81 -7.47
CA VAL A 118 -10.80 21.39 -7.84
C VAL A 118 -9.50 20.98 -8.53
N GLN A 119 -8.96 21.84 -9.39
CA GLN A 119 -7.68 21.61 -10.04
C GLN A 119 -6.52 21.61 -9.03
N ALA A 120 -6.53 22.51 -8.05
CA ALA A 120 -5.52 22.57 -6.98
C ALA A 120 -5.60 21.31 -6.09
N PHE A 121 -6.81 20.88 -5.73
CA PHE A 121 -7.04 19.61 -5.04
C PHE A 121 -6.45 18.43 -5.80
N LEU A 122 -6.75 18.32 -7.11
CA LEU A 122 -6.22 17.27 -7.98
C LEU A 122 -4.68 17.26 -7.94
N ILE A 123 -4.03 18.43 -8.09
CA ILE A 123 -2.57 18.53 -8.02
C ILE A 123 -2.04 18.07 -6.66
N ASN A 124 -2.65 18.55 -5.57
CA ASN A 124 -2.21 18.29 -4.21
C ASN A 124 -2.34 16.79 -3.85
N ILE A 125 -3.43 16.13 -4.24
CA ILE A 125 -3.60 14.70 -4.00
C ILE A 125 -2.66 13.86 -4.86
N LEU A 126 -2.44 14.23 -6.13
CA LEU A 126 -1.48 13.56 -7.02
C LEU A 126 -0.05 13.62 -6.47
N GLN A 127 0.33 14.73 -5.85
CA GLN A 127 1.63 14.89 -5.20
C GLN A 127 1.82 13.98 -3.96
N LYS A 128 0.74 13.50 -3.34
CA LYS A 128 0.83 12.52 -2.26
C LYS A 128 1.18 11.14 -2.79
N PHE A 129 0.74 10.81 -4.01
CA PHE A 129 0.92 9.49 -4.60
C PHE A 129 2.35 9.25 -5.11
N TYR A 130 2.84 8.03 -4.89
CA TYR A 130 4.08 7.55 -5.48
C TYR A 130 3.79 6.96 -6.86
N VAL A 131 3.69 7.84 -7.86
CA VAL A 131 3.33 7.46 -9.23
C VAL A 131 4.51 6.80 -9.94
N GLY A 132 4.28 5.60 -10.47
CA GLY A 132 5.26 4.90 -11.30
C GLY A 132 4.76 3.55 -11.82
N PRO A 133 5.39 2.99 -12.87
CA PRO A 133 4.94 1.74 -13.51
C PRO A 133 4.87 0.52 -12.58
N GLY A 134 5.69 0.50 -11.53
CA GLY A 134 5.71 -0.55 -10.50
C GLY A 134 5.00 -0.18 -9.20
N GLN A 135 4.37 1.00 -9.13
CA GLN A 135 3.74 1.58 -7.94
C GLN A 135 2.33 2.07 -8.30
N ILE A 136 1.98 3.33 -8.07
CA ILE A 136 0.65 3.85 -8.38
C ILE A 136 0.58 4.29 -9.85
N GLN A 137 -0.49 3.89 -10.52
CA GLN A 137 -0.90 4.45 -11.81
C GLN A 137 -2.19 5.25 -11.62
N VAL A 138 -2.28 6.42 -12.25
CA VAL A 138 -3.42 7.33 -12.08
C VAL A 138 -4.01 7.69 -13.43
N GLY A 139 -5.33 7.58 -13.55
CA GLY A 139 -6.10 8.11 -14.66
C GLY A 139 -7.11 9.14 -14.14
N VAL A 140 -7.48 10.08 -15.00
CA VAL A 140 -8.45 11.13 -14.67
C VAL A 140 -9.49 11.19 -15.77
N VAL A 141 -10.76 11.08 -15.37
CA VAL A 141 -11.91 11.39 -16.21
C VAL A 141 -12.60 12.62 -15.66
N GLN A 142 -13.05 13.49 -16.54
CA GLN A 142 -13.90 14.63 -16.21
C GLN A 142 -15.29 14.39 -16.79
N TYR A 143 -16.34 14.64 -16.02
CA TYR A 143 -17.73 14.44 -16.45
C TYR A 143 -18.59 15.69 -16.20
N GLY A 144 -19.78 15.67 -16.76
CA GLY A 144 -20.80 16.73 -16.74
C GLY A 144 -21.95 16.20 -17.59
N GLU A 145 -22.31 16.91 -18.66
CA GLU A 145 -23.21 16.34 -19.70
C GLU A 145 -22.51 15.21 -20.49
N LYS A 146 -21.19 15.32 -20.67
CA LYS A 146 -20.34 14.35 -21.38
C LYS A 146 -19.13 13.98 -20.55
N VAL A 147 -18.58 12.79 -20.78
CA VAL A 147 -17.34 12.32 -20.13
C VAL A 147 -16.15 12.46 -21.07
N VAL A 148 -15.02 12.91 -20.53
CA VAL A 148 -13.74 13.04 -21.24
C VAL A 148 -12.63 12.42 -20.40
N HIS A 149 -11.81 11.56 -21.01
CA HIS A 149 -10.55 11.12 -20.41
C HIS A 149 -9.53 12.25 -20.51
N GLU A 150 -9.15 12.82 -19.38
CA GLU A 150 -8.06 13.81 -19.35
C GLU A 150 -6.70 13.12 -19.50
N PHE A 151 -6.55 11.93 -18.92
CA PHE A 151 -5.47 10.98 -19.23
C PHE A 151 -5.77 9.58 -18.64
N GLN A 152 -5.18 8.56 -19.23
CA GLN A 152 -5.32 7.15 -18.85
C GLN A 152 -4.28 6.72 -17.80
N LEU A 153 -4.52 5.58 -17.14
CA LEU A 153 -3.66 5.01 -16.09
C LEU A 153 -2.18 4.85 -16.50
N ASN A 154 -1.91 4.57 -17.77
CA ASN A 154 -0.58 4.25 -18.29
C ASN A 154 0.08 5.40 -19.09
N ASP A 155 -0.55 6.57 -19.18
CA ASP A 155 -0.05 7.70 -19.97
C ASP A 155 1.23 8.31 -19.38
N TYR A 156 1.39 8.22 -18.05
CA TYR A 156 2.49 8.87 -17.32
C TYR A 156 3.20 7.90 -16.38
N LYS A 157 4.49 8.15 -16.14
CA LYS A 157 5.36 7.26 -15.37
C LYS A 157 5.97 7.90 -14.13
N SER A 158 5.66 9.17 -13.87
CA SER A 158 6.20 9.94 -12.76
C SER A 158 5.17 10.97 -12.25
N VAL A 159 5.34 11.37 -10.99
CA VAL A 159 4.47 12.37 -10.35
C VAL A 159 4.58 13.72 -11.06
N GLU A 160 5.79 14.09 -11.50
CA GLU A 160 6.07 15.36 -12.17
C GLU A 160 5.30 15.48 -13.49
N GLU A 161 5.23 14.40 -14.28
CA GLU A 161 4.48 14.35 -15.53
C GLU A 161 2.97 14.47 -15.28
N VAL A 162 2.44 13.69 -14.33
CA VAL A 162 1.01 13.68 -13.99
C VAL A 162 0.58 15.05 -13.44
N VAL A 163 1.35 15.65 -12.54
CA VAL A 163 1.09 17.00 -12.01
C VAL A 163 1.16 18.06 -13.10
N LYS A 164 2.13 17.95 -14.02
CA LYS A 164 2.22 18.87 -15.17
C LYS A 164 0.97 18.77 -16.05
N ARG A 165 0.47 17.56 -16.32
CA ARG A 165 -0.78 17.37 -17.06
C ARG A 165 -1.98 17.92 -16.29
N ALA A 166 -2.10 17.64 -14.99
CA ALA A 166 -3.20 18.12 -14.15
C ALA A 166 -3.33 19.66 -14.17
N ARG A 167 -2.21 20.38 -14.19
CA ARG A 167 -2.18 21.86 -14.34
C ARG A 167 -2.75 22.39 -15.66
N SER A 168 -2.91 21.55 -16.67
CA SER A 168 -3.47 21.92 -17.98
C SER A 168 -4.93 21.48 -18.17
N ILE A 169 -5.53 20.83 -17.17
CA ILE A 169 -6.93 20.41 -17.24
C ILE A 169 -7.83 21.63 -17.00
N ASN A 170 -8.65 21.95 -17.99
CA ASN A 170 -9.68 22.97 -17.90
C ASN A 170 -11.05 22.32 -17.64
N GLN A 171 -11.93 23.08 -16.99
CA GLN A 171 -13.34 22.71 -16.83
C GLN A 171 -13.97 22.50 -18.21
N ARG A 172 -14.65 21.37 -18.41
CA ARG A 172 -15.39 21.08 -19.65
C ARG A 172 -16.77 21.73 -19.66
N GLY A 173 -17.34 21.98 -18.49
CA GLY A 173 -18.69 22.48 -18.33
C GLY A 173 -19.73 21.40 -18.65
N GLY A 174 -20.99 21.81 -18.56
CA GLY A 174 -22.16 20.97 -18.80
C GLY A 174 -23.32 21.44 -17.95
N GLU A 175 -24.52 21.45 -18.52
CA GLU A 175 -25.75 21.81 -17.77
C GLU A 175 -26.20 20.66 -16.85
N GLU A 176 -25.82 19.43 -17.17
CA GLU A 176 -26.11 18.23 -16.40
C GLU A 176 -24.88 17.72 -15.63
N THR A 177 -25.15 16.98 -14.56
CA THR A 177 -24.17 16.26 -13.74
C THR A 177 -24.47 14.77 -13.87
N ASN A 178 -23.92 14.11 -14.90
CA ASN A 178 -24.16 12.68 -15.17
C ASN A 178 -23.11 11.80 -14.45
N THR A 179 -23.26 11.65 -13.14
CA THR A 179 -22.31 10.94 -12.26
C THR A 179 -22.27 9.45 -12.53
N ALA A 180 -23.42 8.81 -12.81
CA ALA A 180 -23.43 7.38 -13.13
C ALA A 180 -22.66 7.10 -14.43
N LEU A 181 -22.80 7.98 -15.42
CA LEU A 181 -22.02 7.94 -16.65
C LEU A 181 -20.52 8.09 -16.37
N GLY A 182 -20.12 9.06 -15.53
CA GLY A 182 -18.72 9.25 -15.12
C GLY A 182 -18.11 8.01 -14.45
N ILE A 183 -18.83 7.40 -13.50
CA ILE A 183 -18.43 6.16 -12.82
C ILE A 183 -18.31 5.01 -13.82
N ASN A 184 -19.29 4.84 -14.70
CA ASN A 184 -19.29 3.77 -15.69
C ASN A 184 -18.14 3.92 -16.70
N THR A 185 -17.84 5.12 -17.18
CA THR A 185 -16.69 5.36 -18.06
C THR A 185 -15.37 5.05 -17.34
N ALA A 186 -15.21 5.47 -16.09
CA ALA A 186 -14.02 5.14 -15.31
C ALA A 186 -13.86 3.62 -15.11
N ARG A 187 -14.95 2.89 -14.89
CA ARG A 187 -14.98 1.43 -14.76
C ARG A 187 -14.70 0.70 -16.07
N LEU A 188 -15.52 0.97 -17.08
CA LEU A 188 -15.56 0.22 -18.33
C LEU A 188 -14.45 0.62 -19.31
N GLU A 189 -13.97 1.86 -19.25
CA GLU A 189 -12.91 2.34 -20.14
C GLU A 189 -11.59 2.53 -19.40
N GLY A 190 -11.63 3.18 -18.23
CA GLY A 190 -10.43 3.41 -17.41
C GLY A 190 -9.83 2.10 -16.88
N PHE A 191 -10.53 1.43 -15.96
CA PHE A 191 -10.01 0.21 -15.33
C PHE A 191 -9.96 -0.98 -16.29
N LYS A 192 -10.98 -1.20 -17.11
CA LYS A 192 -11.04 -2.39 -17.98
C LYS A 192 -9.93 -2.44 -19.03
N HIS A 193 -9.48 -1.28 -19.53
CA HIS A 193 -8.43 -1.21 -20.56
C HIS A 193 -7.06 -0.82 -19.99
N GLY A 194 -7.01 -0.09 -18.87
CA GLY A 194 -5.76 0.41 -18.30
C GLY A 194 -5.27 -0.32 -17.04
N SER A 195 -6.10 -1.14 -16.38
CA SER A 195 -5.73 -1.71 -15.08
C SER A 195 -4.76 -2.90 -15.20
N ARG A 196 -3.77 -2.92 -14.31
CA ARG A 196 -2.75 -3.96 -14.21
C ARG A 196 -3.29 -5.16 -13.43
N ARG A 197 -2.94 -6.37 -13.87
CA ARG A 197 -3.45 -7.62 -13.27
C ARG A 197 -3.00 -7.79 -11.81
N GLY A 198 -3.96 -7.69 -10.90
CA GLY A 198 -3.73 -7.84 -9.46
C GLY A 198 -3.72 -6.51 -8.73
N ALA A 199 -3.62 -5.37 -9.44
CA ALA A 199 -3.68 -4.05 -8.85
C ALA A 199 -4.92 -3.87 -7.97
N LYS A 200 -4.76 -3.18 -6.83
CA LYS A 200 -5.93 -2.65 -6.11
C LYS A 200 -6.51 -1.50 -6.94
N LYS A 201 -7.81 -1.56 -7.24
CA LYS A 201 -8.51 -0.55 -8.02
C LYS A 201 -9.20 0.43 -7.07
N VAL A 202 -8.86 1.70 -7.17
CA VAL A 202 -9.42 2.76 -6.33
C VAL A 202 -10.05 3.84 -7.21
N MET A 203 -11.31 4.12 -7.02
CA MET A 203 -12.02 5.21 -7.68
C MET A 203 -12.22 6.35 -6.69
N ILE A 204 -11.95 7.60 -7.10
CA ILE A 204 -12.20 8.80 -6.29
C ILE A 204 -13.20 9.65 -7.06
N VAL A 205 -14.43 9.75 -6.58
CA VAL A 205 -15.50 10.54 -7.19
C VAL A 205 -15.64 11.87 -6.45
N ILE A 206 -15.60 12.98 -7.18
CA ILE A 206 -15.80 14.34 -6.64
C ILE A 206 -16.98 14.96 -7.36
N THR A 207 -17.90 15.56 -6.61
CA THR A 207 -19.06 16.29 -7.15
C THR A 207 -19.61 17.32 -6.16
N ASP A 208 -20.29 18.34 -6.68
CA ASP A 208 -20.98 19.37 -5.91
C ASP A 208 -22.51 19.36 -6.09
N GLY A 209 -23.07 18.33 -6.76
CA GLY A 209 -24.48 18.27 -7.13
C GLY A 209 -25.06 16.86 -7.17
N GLU A 210 -26.39 16.77 -7.09
CA GLU A 210 -27.11 15.51 -7.32
C GLU A 210 -27.00 15.10 -8.79
N SER A 211 -26.93 13.80 -9.02
CA SER A 211 -26.83 13.25 -10.37
C SER A 211 -28.11 13.48 -11.16
N HIS A 212 -27.98 13.80 -12.45
CA HIS A 212 -29.13 13.87 -13.36
C HIS A 212 -29.51 12.48 -13.91
N ASP A 213 -28.57 11.54 -13.83
CA ASP A 213 -28.71 10.12 -14.19
C ASP A 213 -28.77 9.20 -12.95
N SER A 214 -29.31 9.68 -11.82
CA SER A 214 -29.43 8.89 -10.57
C SER A 214 -30.08 7.50 -10.71
N PRO A 215 -31.06 7.26 -11.62
CA PRO A 215 -31.58 5.91 -11.85
C PRO A 215 -30.52 4.87 -12.24
N ASP A 216 -29.42 5.30 -12.87
CA ASP A 216 -28.34 4.44 -13.34
C ASP A 216 -27.21 4.27 -12.31
N LEU A 217 -27.21 5.08 -11.23
CA LEU A 217 -26.17 5.03 -10.18
C LEU A 217 -26.13 3.67 -9.49
N GLN A 218 -27.29 3.09 -9.17
CA GLN A 218 -27.37 1.80 -8.50
C GLN A 218 -26.61 0.72 -9.28
N GLN A 219 -26.88 0.61 -10.58
CA GLN A 219 -26.19 -0.35 -11.42
C GLN A 219 -24.67 -0.07 -11.49
N ALA A 220 -24.29 1.20 -11.66
CA ALA A 220 -22.88 1.59 -11.74
C ALA A 220 -22.09 1.22 -10.47
N ILE A 221 -22.70 1.40 -9.29
CA ILE A 221 -22.11 1.09 -7.98
C ILE A 221 -22.03 -0.43 -7.77
N GLU A 222 -23.13 -1.16 -7.96
CA GLU A 222 -23.16 -2.62 -7.78
C GLU A 222 -22.15 -3.34 -8.70
N GLU A 223 -22.01 -2.88 -9.94
CA GLU A 223 -21.04 -3.46 -10.86
C GLU A 223 -19.60 -3.08 -10.48
N SER A 224 -19.37 -1.88 -9.96
CA SER A 224 -18.07 -1.48 -9.41
C SER A 224 -17.65 -2.35 -8.22
N GLU A 225 -18.59 -2.73 -7.36
CA GLU A 225 -18.36 -3.64 -6.24
C GLU A 225 -18.00 -5.05 -6.69
N LYS A 226 -18.76 -5.60 -7.65
CA LYS A 226 -18.49 -6.92 -8.25
C LYS A 226 -17.10 -6.97 -8.87
N GLU A 227 -16.60 -5.86 -9.38
CA GLU A 227 -15.25 -5.72 -9.95
C GLU A 227 -14.14 -5.44 -8.92
N GLY A 228 -14.49 -5.33 -7.64
CA GLY A 228 -13.56 -5.09 -6.54
C GLY A 228 -12.94 -3.69 -6.56
N ILE A 229 -13.70 -2.69 -7.03
CA ILE A 229 -13.28 -1.28 -7.04
C ILE A 229 -13.67 -0.63 -5.72
N THR A 230 -12.67 -0.20 -4.95
CA THR A 230 -12.88 0.62 -3.74
C THR A 230 -13.18 2.05 -4.17
N ARG A 231 -14.30 2.63 -3.73
CA ARG A 231 -14.76 3.96 -4.13
C ARG A 231 -14.70 4.91 -2.95
N TYR A 232 -14.00 6.03 -3.13
CA TYR A 232 -14.07 7.19 -2.26
C TYR A 232 -14.99 8.22 -2.91
N ALA A 233 -15.86 8.83 -2.12
CA ALA A 233 -16.81 9.82 -2.60
C ALA A 233 -16.64 11.13 -1.81
N ILE A 234 -16.51 12.24 -2.53
CA ILE A 234 -16.24 13.57 -1.97
C ILE A 234 -17.38 14.50 -2.39
N ALA A 235 -18.19 14.90 -1.40
CA ALA A 235 -19.28 15.86 -1.57
C ALA A 235 -18.80 17.29 -1.30
N VAL A 236 -18.94 18.17 -2.29
CA VAL A 236 -18.62 19.60 -2.17
C VAL A 236 -19.89 20.40 -1.95
N LEU A 237 -20.04 21.02 -0.78
CA LEU A 237 -21.29 21.72 -0.40
C LEU A 237 -21.34 23.18 -0.83
N GLY A 238 -20.37 23.64 -1.63
CA GLY A 238 -20.24 25.04 -2.04
C GLY A 238 -21.49 25.57 -2.72
N TYR A 239 -22.06 24.84 -3.67
CA TYR A 239 -23.29 25.22 -4.37
C TYR A 239 -24.51 25.31 -3.44
N TYR A 240 -24.69 24.31 -2.58
CA TYR A 240 -25.79 24.24 -1.61
C TYR A 240 -25.73 25.36 -0.58
N ASN A 241 -24.55 25.58 0.01
CA ASN A 241 -24.33 26.60 1.02
C ASN A 241 -24.53 28.02 0.48
N ARG A 242 -24.05 28.29 -0.75
CA ARG A 242 -24.23 29.60 -1.41
C ARG A 242 -25.70 29.92 -1.70
N ARG A 243 -26.54 28.90 -1.91
CA ARG A 243 -27.96 29.06 -2.24
C ARG A 243 -28.92 28.79 -1.08
N GLY A 244 -28.41 28.37 0.08
CA GLY A 244 -29.24 28.01 1.24
C GLY A 244 -30.12 26.78 1.00
N ILE A 245 -29.67 25.83 0.18
CA ILE A 245 -30.40 24.59 -0.15
C ILE A 245 -30.01 23.51 0.87
N ASN A 246 -30.98 22.69 1.30
CA ASN A 246 -30.70 21.55 2.18
C ASN A 246 -29.93 20.46 1.41
N PRO A 247 -28.70 20.08 1.83
CA PRO A 247 -27.89 19.10 1.11
C PRO A 247 -28.19 17.64 1.50
N GLU A 248 -29.25 17.35 2.27
CA GLU A 248 -29.50 16.00 2.79
C GLU A 248 -29.67 14.93 1.69
N ALA A 249 -30.45 15.23 0.65
CA ALA A 249 -30.65 14.31 -0.48
C ALA A 249 -29.33 14.02 -1.20
N PHE A 250 -28.61 15.08 -1.58
CA PHE A 250 -27.25 15.02 -2.11
C PHE A 250 -26.30 14.18 -1.25
N LEU A 251 -26.20 14.46 0.05
CA LEU A 251 -25.30 13.73 0.95
C LEU A 251 -25.62 12.24 1.04
N ASN A 252 -26.90 11.86 0.94
CA ASN A 252 -27.30 10.46 0.93
C ASN A 252 -26.92 9.76 -0.38
N GLU A 253 -27.03 10.45 -1.52
CA GLU A 253 -26.57 9.94 -2.82
C GLU A 253 -25.05 9.72 -2.82
N ILE A 254 -24.26 10.69 -2.34
CA ILE A 254 -22.80 10.57 -2.36
C ILE A 254 -22.29 9.52 -1.36
N ARG A 255 -22.96 9.34 -0.22
CA ARG A 255 -22.67 8.21 0.69
C ARG A 255 -22.88 6.87 -0.01
N TYR A 256 -23.95 6.73 -0.78
CA TYR A 256 -24.24 5.51 -1.53
C TYR A 256 -23.19 5.19 -2.60
N ILE A 257 -22.54 6.21 -3.17
CA ILE A 257 -21.41 6.02 -4.10
C ILE A 257 -20.18 5.46 -3.39
N ALA A 258 -19.93 5.87 -2.14
CA ALA A 258 -18.76 5.42 -1.37
C ALA A 258 -18.82 3.92 -1.08
N SER A 259 -17.66 3.30 -0.83
CA SER A 259 -17.60 1.91 -0.38
C SER A 259 -17.81 1.78 1.14
N ASP A 260 -18.33 0.64 1.57
CA ASP A 260 -18.43 0.32 2.99
C ASP A 260 -17.04 0.13 3.66
N PRO A 261 -16.87 0.58 4.92
CA PRO A 261 -17.83 1.38 5.68
C PRO A 261 -17.75 2.87 5.27
N ASP A 262 -18.91 3.51 5.15
CA ASP A 262 -19.04 4.89 4.63
C ASP A 262 -18.19 5.91 5.40
N ASP A 263 -18.06 5.75 6.72
CA ASP A 263 -17.27 6.66 7.58
C ASP A 263 -15.79 6.79 7.15
N LYS A 264 -15.29 5.79 6.42
CA LYS A 264 -13.91 5.77 5.90
C LYS A 264 -13.78 6.22 4.46
N HIS A 265 -14.81 6.07 3.65
CA HIS A 265 -14.72 6.34 2.20
C HIS A 265 -15.48 7.59 1.76
N PHE A 266 -16.38 8.09 2.59
CA PHE A 266 -17.10 9.33 2.36
C PHE A 266 -16.40 10.52 3.01
N PHE A 267 -16.32 11.63 2.27
CA PHE A 267 -15.86 12.92 2.74
C PHE A 267 -16.83 14.00 2.30
N ASN A 268 -17.02 15.02 3.13
CA ASN A 268 -17.69 16.24 2.73
C ASN A 268 -16.81 17.45 3.04
N VAL A 269 -17.01 18.51 2.26
CA VAL A 269 -16.34 19.80 2.44
C VAL A 269 -17.35 20.93 2.30
N THR A 270 -17.11 22.03 2.99
CA THR A 270 -18.02 23.18 3.01
C THR A 270 -18.11 23.90 1.67
N ASP A 271 -17.01 23.92 0.93
CA ASP A 271 -16.84 24.55 -0.37
C ASP A 271 -15.62 23.97 -1.09
N GLU A 272 -15.40 24.42 -2.31
CA GLU A 272 -14.32 23.97 -3.19
C GLU A 272 -12.93 24.25 -2.58
N SER A 273 -12.76 25.37 -1.86
CA SER A 273 -11.47 25.75 -1.25
C SER A 273 -11.08 24.88 -0.05
N ALA A 274 -12.07 24.28 0.61
CA ALA A 274 -11.88 23.34 1.72
C ALA A 274 -11.43 21.95 1.26
N LEU A 275 -11.42 21.66 -0.06
CA LEU A 275 -10.88 20.40 -0.60
C LEU A 275 -9.42 20.18 -0.20
N LYS A 276 -8.63 21.24 -0.01
CA LYS A 276 -7.23 21.13 0.46
C LYS A 276 -7.10 20.49 1.84
N ASP A 277 -8.12 20.64 2.70
CA ASP A 277 -8.07 20.20 4.10
C ASP A 277 -8.22 18.68 4.21
N ILE A 278 -8.86 18.04 3.22
CA ILE A 278 -9.06 16.59 3.20
C ILE A 278 -7.94 15.84 2.47
N VAL A 279 -7.01 16.53 1.78
CA VAL A 279 -5.95 15.89 0.98
C VAL A 279 -5.10 14.94 1.83
N ASP A 280 -4.67 15.38 3.01
CA ASP A 280 -3.85 14.56 3.90
C ASP A 280 -4.64 13.36 4.42
N ALA A 281 -5.88 13.59 4.88
CA ALA A 281 -6.74 12.53 5.39
C ALA A 281 -7.06 11.48 4.32
N LEU A 282 -7.40 11.91 3.10
CA LEU A 282 -7.68 11.04 1.97
C LEU A 282 -6.45 10.25 1.54
N GLY A 283 -5.30 10.92 1.43
CA GLY A 283 -4.02 10.29 1.11
C GLY A 283 -3.68 9.16 2.09
N GLU A 284 -3.69 9.46 3.39
CA GLU A 284 -3.41 8.47 4.43
C GLU A 284 -4.40 7.30 4.45
N ARG A 285 -5.70 7.55 4.17
CA ARG A 285 -6.69 6.48 4.05
C ARG A 285 -6.42 5.59 2.84
N ILE A 286 -6.06 6.17 1.69
CA ILE A 286 -5.70 5.40 0.49
C ILE A 286 -4.44 4.58 0.74
N PHE A 287 -3.40 5.14 1.38
CA PHE A 287 -2.19 4.39 1.72
C PHE A 287 -2.43 3.30 2.74
N SER A 288 -3.39 3.48 3.65
CA SER A 288 -3.79 2.42 4.57
C SER A 288 -4.31 1.17 3.84
N LEU A 289 -4.87 1.31 2.62
CA LEU A 289 -5.25 0.18 1.78
C LEU A 289 -4.03 -0.65 1.34
N GLU A 290 -2.83 -0.08 1.21
CA GLU A 290 -1.60 -0.84 0.91
C GLU A 290 -1.19 -1.78 2.06
N GLY A 291 -1.61 -1.45 3.29
CA GLY A 291 -1.27 -2.17 4.52
C GLY A 291 -2.32 -3.17 5.00
N THR A 292 -3.56 -3.06 4.53
CA THR A 292 -4.67 -3.94 4.94
C THR A 292 -4.94 -5.04 3.90
N SER A 293 -4.73 -6.28 4.32
CA SER A 293 -5.28 -7.46 3.64
C SER A 293 -6.81 -7.38 3.63
N LYS A 294 -7.45 -8.08 2.66
CA LYS A 294 -8.91 -8.15 2.44
C LYS A 294 -9.76 -8.42 3.70
N ASN A 295 -9.15 -8.87 4.80
CA ASN A 295 -9.82 -9.15 6.07
C ASN A 295 -9.62 -8.06 7.15
N GLY A 296 -9.15 -6.86 6.80
CA GLY A 296 -9.03 -5.73 7.75
C GLY A 296 -7.98 -5.93 8.85
N THR A 297 -7.07 -6.88 8.69
CA THR A 297 -5.99 -7.11 9.66
C THR A 297 -4.86 -6.10 9.45
N ALA A 298 -4.57 -5.31 10.49
CA ALA A 298 -3.31 -4.58 10.65
C ALA A 298 -2.10 -5.52 10.49
N PHE A 299 -0.94 -4.97 10.08
CA PHE A 299 0.36 -5.62 9.86
C PHE A 299 0.35 -7.15 10.08
N GLY A 300 0.25 -7.91 8.99
CA GLY A 300 0.44 -9.36 8.98
C GLY A 300 1.92 -9.74 9.15
N LEU A 301 2.62 -9.97 8.05
CA LEU A 301 4.03 -10.37 8.06
C LEU A 301 5.01 -9.24 7.66
N GLN A 302 4.49 -8.06 7.33
CA GLN A 302 5.27 -6.91 6.82
C GLN A 302 6.44 -6.52 7.72
N MET A 303 6.30 -6.69 9.05
CA MET A 303 7.32 -6.37 10.05
C MET A 303 7.78 -7.60 10.84
N SER A 304 7.68 -8.78 10.25
CA SER A 304 7.91 -10.03 10.96
C SER A 304 9.38 -10.31 11.27
N GLN A 305 10.35 -9.63 10.64
CA GLN A 305 11.78 -9.82 10.91
C GLN A 305 12.21 -11.31 11.01
N ALA A 306 11.73 -12.13 10.08
CA ALA A 306 11.97 -13.56 10.06
C ALA A 306 13.47 -13.87 10.03
N GLY A 307 13.88 -14.84 10.84
CA GLY A 307 15.29 -15.15 11.04
C GLY A 307 15.97 -14.30 12.10
N PHE A 308 15.20 -13.64 12.97
CA PHE A 308 15.70 -13.13 14.25
C PHE A 308 16.27 -14.27 15.10
N SER A 309 15.59 -15.43 15.12
CA SER A 309 16.15 -16.70 15.57
C SER A 309 15.91 -17.80 14.54
N ALA A 310 16.79 -18.80 14.53
CA ALA A 310 16.74 -19.92 13.61
C ALA A 310 17.18 -21.19 14.33
N HIS A 311 16.45 -22.28 14.13
CA HIS A 311 16.81 -23.60 14.64
C HIS A 311 16.57 -24.67 13.57
N THR A 312 17.44 -25.67 13.52
CA THR A 312 17.35 -26.78 12.58
C THR A 312 16.52 -27.91 13.20
N VAL A 313 15.33 -28.19 12.66
CA VAL A 313 14.40 -29.21 13.19
C VAL A 313 14.33 -30.42 12.27
N GLU A 314 14.29 -31.60 12.87
CA GLU A 314 14.07 -32.87 12.19
C GLU A 314 12.57 -33.16 12.07
N VAL A 315 12.06 -33.31 10.84
CA VAL A 315 10.62 -33.48 10.59
C VAL A 315 10.20 -34.96 10.62
N SER A 316 11.08 -35.89 10.25
CA SER A 316 10.86 -37.34 10.40
C SER A 316 12.19 -38.12 10.33
N PRO A 317 12.26 -39.36 10.86
CA PRO A 317 13.40 -40.25 10.63
C PRO A 317 13.56 -40.50 9.13
N GLY A 318 14.73 -40.20 8.55
CA GLY A 318 15.01 -40.39 7.13
C GLY A 318 14.48 -39.31 6.17
N LYS A 319 13.84 -38.23 6.66
CA LYS A 319 13.45 -37.06 5.83
C LYS A 319 14.26 -35.82 6.15
N SER A 320 14.21 -34.87 5.20
CA SER A 320 14.96 -33.63 5.11
C SER A 320 14.86 -32.75 6.35
N THR A 321 15.97 -32.11 6.74
CA THR A 321 16.02 -31.14 7.84
C THR A 321 15.46 -29.79 7.38
N VAL A 322 14.58 -29.17 8.19
CA VAL A 322 14.02 -27.84 7.91
C VAL A 322 14.57 -26.85 8.93
N SER A 323 15.15 -25.76 8.46
CA SER A 323 15.46 -24.62 9.32
C SER A 323 14.15 -23.90 9.63
N ARG A 324 13.70 -23.99 10.88
CA ARG A 324 12.58 -23.20 11.39
C ARG A 324 13.11 -21.81 11.72
N LEU A 325 12.55 -20.80 11.07
CA LEU A 325 12.81 -19.40 11.36
C LEU A 325 11.69 -18.95 12.29
N ASP A 326 12.04 -18.45 13.47
CA ASP A 326 11.00 -17.93 14.35
C ASP A 326 10.53 -16.59 13.79
N LEU A 327 9.23 -16.52 13.52
CA LEU A 327 8.52 -15.25 13.47
C LEU A 327 8.32 -14.81 14.93
N PRO A 328 8.38 -13.50 15.25
CA PRO A 328 8.08 -12.99 16.58
C PRO A 328 6.72 -13.55 16.99
N GLN A 329 6.76 -14.44 17.99
CA GLN A 329 5.62 -15.28 18.33
C GLN A 329 4.57 -14.42 19.01
N VAL A 330 3.32 -14.56 18.57
CA VAL A 330 2.17 -14.22 19.39
C VAL A 330 2.03 -15.32 20.44
N GLN A 331 2.46 -15.07 21.68
CA GLN A 331 2.27 -16.01 22.78
C GLN A 331 0.93 -15.72 23.48
N ARG A 332 0.11 -16.74 23.68
CA ARG A 332 -1.04 -16.66 24.60
C ARG A 332 -0.58 -17.13 25.98
N VAL A 333 -0.63 -16.24 26.95
CA VAL A 333 -0.38 -16.54 28.36
C VAL A 333 -1.60 -16.07 29.14
N HIS A 334 -2.26 -16.97 29.88
CA HIS A 334 -3.45 -16.66 30.70
C HIS A 334 -4.56 -15.87 29.99
N GLY A 335 -4.89 -16.22 28.74
CA GLY A 335 -5.95 -15.54 27.98
C GLY A 335 -5.56 -14.17 27.40
N VAL A 336 -4.34 -13.69 27.67
CA VAL A 336 -3.79 -12.45 27.10
C VAL A 336 -2.95 -12.76 25.87
N ARG A 337 -3.17 -11.99 24.80
CA ARG A 337 -2.40 -12.07 23.55
C ARG A 337 -1.17 -11.18 23.69
N LEU A 338 0.00 -11.77 23.89
CA LEU A 338 1.27 -11.06 23.92
C LEU A 338 1.84 -10.97 22.51
N VAL A 339 2.01 -9.77 22.01
CA VAL A 339 2.71 -9.51 20.75
C VAL A 339 4.01 -8.78 21.08
N LEU A 340 5.14 -9.41 20.80
CA LEU A 340 6.44 -8.75 20.84
C LEU A 340 6.58 -7.89 19.59
N VAL A 341 6.29 -6.59 19.73
CA VAL A 341 6.53 -5.60 18.68
C VAL A 341 7.83 -4.87 19.03
N PRO A 342 8.92 -5.01 18.26
CA PRO A 342 10.08 -4.15 18.43
C PRO A 342 9.69 -2.72 18.04
N GLN A 343 9.71 -1.79 19.00
CA GLN A 343 9.57 -0.37 18.70
C GLN A 343 10.86 0.15 18.09
N VAL A 344 10.77 0.71 16.87
CA VAL A 344 11.83 1.52 16.28
C VAL A 344 11.58 2.97 16.71
N GLN A 345 12.16 3.38 17.83
CA GLN A 345 12.32 4.80 18.12
C GLN A 345 13.71 5.24 17.67
N GLY A 346 13.75 6.40 17.00
CA GLY A 346 14.97 7.00 16.49
C GLY A 346 16.04 7.17 17.57
N VAL A 347 17.28 6.93 17.13
CA VAL A 347 18.54 7.32 17.77
C VAL A 347 18.62 7.03 19.28
N HIS A 348 19.22 5.87 19.60
CA HIS A 348 19.55 5.32 20.93
C HIS A 348 18.56 4.28 21.49
N GLY A 349 18.89 3.00 21.24
CA GLY A 349 18.41 1.86 22.01
C GLY A 349 17.20 1.14 21.41
N VAL A 350 17.30 -0.18 21.27
CA VAL A 350 16.13 -1.04 21.09
C VAL A 350 15.51 -1.23 22.47
N ARG A 351 14.29 -0.72 22.69
CA ARG A 351 13.47 -1.06 23.86
C ARG A 351 12.46 -2.13 23.45
N LEU A 352 12.43 -3.26 24.17
CA LEU A 352 11.32 -4.19 24.08
C LEU A 352 10.09 -3.55 24.73
N GLY A 353 9.05 -3.28 23.93
CA GLY A 353 7.73 -2.89 24.43
C GLY A 353 6.82 -4.11 24.48
N LEU A 354 6.21 -4.36 25.62
CA LEU A 354 5.15 -5.36 25.78
C LEU A 354 3.80 -4.65 25.61
N VAL A 355 3.05 -4.96 24.54
CA VAL A 355 1.69 -4.45 24.40
C VAL A 355 0.71 -5.51 24.93
N LEU A 356 -0.01 -5.17 26.00
CA LEU A 356 -1.05 -6.00 26.60
C LEU A 356 -2.40 -5.55 26.03
N SER A 357 -3.08 -6.43 25.29
CA SER A 357 -4.48 -6.20 24.90
C SER A 357 -5.37 -7.10 25.79
N PRO A 358 -6.29 -6.55 26.59
CA PRO A 358 -7.24 -7.36 27.33
C PRO A 358 -8.15 -8.10 26.35
N GLY A 359 -8.26 -9.42 26.49
CA GLY A 359 -9.21 -10.22 25.74
C GLY A 359 -10.61 -9.99 26.30
N SER A 360 -11.56 -9.61 25.44
CA SER A 360 -12.98 -9.60 25.81
C SER A 360 -13.40 -11.01 26.26
N PRO A 361 -14.08 -11.15 27.41
CA PRO A 361 -14.70 -12.42 27.76
C PRO A 361 -15.90 -12.63 26.81
N HIS A 362 -15.84 -13.68 26.01
CA HIS A 362 -17.05 -14.20 25.36
C HIS A 362 -17.96 -14.79 26.45
N VAL A 363 -19.17 -14.25 26.57
CA VAL A 363 -20.36 -14.93 27.11
C VAL A 363 -21.20 -15.35 25.92
#